data_AF-A0A1B7L0I0-F1
#
_entry.id   AF-A0A1B7L0I0-F1
#
_cell.length_a   1.000
_cell.length_b   1.000
_cell.length_c   1.000
_cell.angle_alpha   90.00
_cell.angle_beta   90.00
_cell.angle_gamma   90.00
#
_symmetry.space_group_name_H-M   'P 1'
#
loop_
_entity.id
_entity.type
_entity.pdbx_description
1 polymer ?
#
loop_
_entity_poly.entity_id
_entity_poly.type
_entity_poly.pdbx_seq_one_letter_code
_entity_poly.pdbx_strand_id
1 'polypeptide(L)'
;MLKFIQQNREVTAFIAILCLFALPGALDSHYFGIGTVTMVFSSAQILMLLAMGAALVMLTRNIDVSVGSITGMCAVLLGLMLNAGYSLPAAIAATLLLGLCAGLVNGILVAWLKIPAIVATLGTLGLYRGIMLLWTGGKWIEGLPPELKNLSEPVIPGLSPIGIVIIFLALGFAWLLAKTQTGRNFYATGDNLQGARQLGVRTESVRLAAFAFNGMMAALAGIVFASQIGFIPNQAGTGLEMKAIAACVLGGVSLLGGSGSIIGAVLGAYFLTQIDSVLVLLRIPAWWNDFIAGLVLLGVLVFDGRLRMALARNIRKQKYARFSPKPPVSKNAISPPEITAHDKKRRVA
;
A
#
# COMPACT_ATOMS: atom_id res chain seq x y z
N MET A 1 -21.81 -5.14 -11.70
CA MET A 1 -20.40 -4.72 -11.88
C MET A 1 -20.00 -3.52 -11.03
N LEU A 2 -20.57 -2.31 -11.21
CA LEU A 2 -20.14 -1.10 -10.47
C LEU A 2 -20.15 -1.21 -8.94
N LYS A 3 -21.15 -1.88 -8.34
CA LYS A 3 -21.19 -2.13 -6.88
C LYS A 3 -20.09 -3.09 -6.39
N PHE A 4 -19.67 -4.05 -7.22
CA PHE A 4 -18.62 -5.02 -6.90
C PHE A 4 -17.22 -4.37 -6.94
N ILE A 5 -16.98 -3.51 -7.93
CA ILE A 5 -15.76 -2.68 -8.03
C ILE A 5 -15.68 -1.71 -6.82
N GLN A 6 -16.81 -1.19 -6.35
CA GLN A 6 -16.86 -0.31 -5.17
C GLN A 6 -16.54 -1.00 -3.84
N GLN A 7 -17.00 -2.23 -3.64
CA GLN A 7 -16.77 -2.97 -2.39
C GLN A 7 -15.35 -3.54 -2.30
N ASN A 8 -14.74 -3.86 -3.44
CA ASN A 8 -13.41 -4.47 -3.49
C ASN A 8 -12.36 -3.42 -3.89
N ARG A 9 -11.72 -2.80 -2.88
CA ARG A 9 -10.62 -1.82 -3.08
C ARG A 9 -9.50 -2.36 -3.97
N GLU A 10 -9.24 -3.66 -3.85
CA GLU A 10 -8.27 -4.42 -4.65
C GLU A 10 -8.59 -4.40 -6.15
N VAL A 11 -9.87 -4.48 -6.54
CA VAL A 11 -10.28 -4.45 -7.95
C VAL A 11 -10.03 -3.08 -8.56
N THR A 12 -10.19 -2.00 -7.79
CA THR A 12 -9.92 -0.64 -8.28
C THR A 12 -8.42 -0.44 -8.51
N ALA A 13 -7.57 -0.86 -7.56
CA ALA A 13 -6.12 -0.83 -7.71
C ALA A 13 -5.66 -1.70 -8.89
N PHE A 14 -6.23 -2.89 -9.06
CA PHE A 14 -5.92 -3.78 -10.18
C PHE A 14 -6.30 -3.17 -11.54
N ILE A 15 -7.46 -2.53 -11.65
CA ILE A 15 -7.85 -1.83 -12.88
C ILE A 15 -6.88 -0.67 -13.17
N ALA A 16 -6.47 0.09 -12.15
CA ALA A 16 -5.50 1.16 -12.32
C ALA A 16 -4.15 0.64 -12.86
N ILE A 17 -3.66 -0.48 -12.31
CA ILE A 17 -2.47 -1.20 -12.80
C ILE A 17 -2.63 -1.58 -14.28
N LEU A 18 -3.76 -2.18 -14.65
CA LEU A 18 -4.03 -2.57 -16.03
C LEU A 18 -4.07 -1.37 -16.98
N CYS A 19 -4.71 -0.27 -16.57
CA CYS A 19 -4.72 0.97 -17.35
C CYS A 19 -3.31 1.54 -17.52
N LEU A 20 -2.48 1.49 -16.47
CA LEU A 20 -1.09 1.94 -16.54
C LEU A 20 -0.23 1.03 -17.43
N PHE A 21 -0.55 -0.27 -17.56
CA PHE A 21 0.09 -1.18 -18.52
C PHE A 21 -0.35 -0.93 -19.96
N ALA A 22 -1.56 -0.44 -20.18
CA ALA A 22 -2.10 -0.22 -21.51
C ALA A 22 -1.38 0.89 -22.29
N LEU A 23 -0.94 1.94 -21.61
CA LEU A 23 -0.31 3.11 -22.22
C LEU A 23 1.08 2.79 -22.82
N PRO A 24 2.01 2.18 -22.08
CA PRO A 24 3.31 1.77 -22.63
C PRO A 24 3.21 0.58 -23.56
N GLY A 25 2.27 -0.35 -23.32
CA GLY A 25 2.02 -1.47 -24.22
C GLY A 25 1.44 -1.09 -25.58
N ALA A 26 0.84 0.09 -25.70
CA ALA A 26 0.46 0.68 -26.98
C ALA A 26 1.65 1.34 -27.71
N LEU A 27 2.71 1.71 -26.99
CA LEU A 27 3.93 2.29 -27.56
C LEU A 27 4.94 1.21 -27.97
N ASP A 28 5.02 0.12 -27.22
CA ASP A 28 5.87 -1.04 -27.51
C ASP A 28 5.12 -2.34 -27.20
N SER A 29 4.87 -3.15 -28.22
CA SER A 29 4.17 -4.44 -28.10
C SER A 29 4.94 -5.47 -27.26
N HIS A 30 6.27 -5.31 -27.11
CA HIS A 30 7.08 -6.17 -26.24
C HIS A 30 6.93 -5.82 -24.76
N TYR A 31 6.36 -4.65 -24.43
CA TYR A 31 6.12 -4.27 -23.04
C TYR A 31 5.09 -5.18 -22.35
N PHE A 32 4.17 -5.79 -23.11
CA PHE A 32 3.21 -6.81 -22.62
C PHE A 32 3.83 -8.21 -22.42
N GLY A 33 5.13 -8.29 -22.17
CA GLY A 33 5.81 -9.55 -21.87
C GLY A 33 5.73 -9.94 -20.39
N ILE A 34 5.75 -11.26 -20.13
CA ILE A 34 5.97 -11.82 -18.78
C ILE A 34 7.28 -11.29 -18.16
N GLY A 35 8.28 -11.00 -19.01
CA GLY A 35 9.54 -10.37 -18.59
C GLY A 35 9.35 -9.00 -17.93
N THR A 36 8.50 -8.13 -18.48
CA THR A 36 8.21 -6.81 -17.89
C THR A 36 7.52 -6.95 -16.54
N VAL A 37 6.51 -7.82 -16.45
CA VAL A 37 5.78 -8.06 -15.19
C VAL A 37 6.72 -8.53 -14.08
N THR A 38 7.61 -9.46 -14.40
CA THR A 38 8.55 -10.03 -13.44
C THR A 38 9.67 -9.06 -13.09
N MET A 39 10.12 -8.23 -14.02
CA MET A 39 11.04 -7.12 -13.76
C MET A 39 10.42 -6.08 -12.82
N VAL A 40 9.20 -5.62 -13.10
CA VAL A 40 8.48 -4.65 -12.25
C VAL A 40 8.24 -5.25 -10.86
N PHE A 41 7.87 -6.53 -10.79
CA PHE A 41 7.73 -7.24 -9.53
C PHE A 41 9.04 -7.22 -8.73
N SER A 42 10.18 -7.55 -9.36
CA SER A 42 11.49 -7.51 -8.71
C SER A 42 11.81 -6.12 -8.16
N SER A 43 11.57 -5.06 -8.93
CA SER A 43 11.77 -3.67 -8.48
C SER A 43 10.81 -3.26 -7.35
N ALA A 44 9.62 -3.85 -7.30
CA ALA A 44 8.59 -3.50 -6.32
C ALA A 44 8.81 -4.17 -4.95
N GLN A 45 9.71 -5.15 -4.85
CA GLN A 45 9.91 -5.98 -3.65
C GLN A 45 10.18 -5.15 -2.38
N ILE A 46 11.03 -4.14 -2.48
CA ILE A 46 11.37 -3.25 -1.36
C ILE A 46 10.10 -2.51 -0.90
N LEU A 47 9.37 -1.88 -1.83
CA LEU A 47 8.17 -1.11 -1.50
C LEU A 47 7.02 -1.99 -1.03
N MET A 48 6.89 -3.22 -1.54
CA MET A 48 5.89 -4.19 -1.09
C MET A 48 6.10 -4.58 0.36
N LEU A 49 7.34 -4.90 0.77
CA LEU A 49 7.67 -5.20 2.16
C LEU A 49 7.30 -4.05 3.08
N LEU A 50 7.72 -2.84 2.73
CA LEU A 50 7.42 -1.65 3.51
C LEU A 50 5.92 -1.34 3.56
N ALA A 51 5.18 -1.54 2.47
CA ALA A 51 3.74 -1.37 2.44
C ALA A 51 3.01 -2.41 3.30
N MET A 52 3.46 -3.67 3.33
CA MET A 52 2.90 -4.68 4.24
C MET A 52 3.07 -4.28 5.71
N GLY A 53 4.28 -3.85 6.09
CA GLY A 53 4.56 -3.37 7.44
C GLY A 53 3.76 -2.12 7.81
N ALA A 54 3.76 -1.12 6.93
CA ALA A 54 3.04 0.13 7.12
C ALA A 54 1.53 -0.10 7.23
N ALA A 55 0.97 -1.02 6.44
CA ALA A 55 -0.44 -1.39 6.52
C ALA A 55 -0.81 -1.93 7.91
N LEU A 56 0.01 -2.78 8.54
CA LEU A 56 -0.25 -3.27 9.90
C LEU A 56 -0.29 -2.12 10.92
N VAL A 57 0.64 -1.17 10.82
CA VAL A 57 0.67 0.01 11.70
C VAL A 57 -0.54 0.91 11.46
N MET A 58 -0.85 1.20 10.19
CA MET A 58 -2.01 2.00 9.78
C MET A 58 -3.34 1.39 10.22
N LEU A 59 -3.48 0.06 10.14
CA LEU A 59 -4.67 -0.64 10.62
C LEU A 59 -4.93 -0.38 12.10
N THR A 60 -3.91 -0.13 12.92
CA THR A 60 -4.03 0.23 14.33
C THR A 60 -4.18 1.74 14.60
N ARG A 61 -4.44 2.56 13.55
CA ARG A 61 -4.55 4.02 13.61
C ARG A 61 -3.24 4.73 14.00
N ASN A 62 -2.11 4.14 13.63
CA ASN A 62 -0.79 4.73 13.83
C ASN A 62 -0.10 4.95 12.48
N ILE A 63 0.93 5.79 12.46
CA ILE A 63 1.79 5.99 11.29
C ILE A 63 3.23 5.88 11.77
N ASP A 64 4.02 5.06 11.08
CA ASP A 64 5.46 4.93 11.32
C ASP A 64 6.24 5.58 10.18
N VAL A 65 6.77 6.77 10.46
CA VAL A 65 7.59 7.52 9.51
C VAL A 65 9.04 6.98 9.48
N SER A 66 9.49 6.30 10.54
CA SER A 66 10.89 5.85 10.67
C SER A 66 11.24 4.64 9.80
N VAL A 67 10.27 3.99 9.17
CA VAL A 67 10.46 2.72 8.45
C VAL A 67 11.55 2.79 7.36
N GLY A 68 11.70 3.93 6.69
CA GLY A 68 12.78 4.17 5.73
C GLY A 68 14.16 4.20 6.39
N SER A 69 14.29 4.87 7.54
CA SER A 69 15.54 4.89 8.31
C SER A 69 15.90 3.52 8.92
N ILE A 70 14.92 2.71 9.31
CA ILE A 70 15.15 1.33 9.75
C ILE A 70 15.70 0.50 8.59
N THR A 71 15.11 0.64 7.39
CA THR A 71 15.59 -0.02 6.16
C THR A 71 17.07 0.30 5.90
N GLY A 72 17.44 1.58 5.92
CA GLY A 72 18.82 2.02 5.70
C GLY A 72 19.79 1.53 6.78
N MET A 73 19.41 1.65 8.05
CA MET A 73 20.22 1.17 9.19
C MET A 73 20.44 -0.35 9.14
N CYS A 74 19.40 -1.12 8.81
CA CYS A 74 19.47 -2.57 8.67
C CYS A 74 20.34 -2.98 7.47
N ALA A 75 20.24 -2.27 6.34
CA ALA A 75 21.13 -2.50 5.21
C ALA A 75 22.60 -2.27 5.61
N VAL A 76 22.89 -1.16 6.31
CA VAL A 76 24.25 -0.87 6.81
C VAL A 76 24.76 -1.95 7.75
N LEU A 77 23.95 -2.41 8.72
CA LEU A 77 24.37 -3.50 9.62
C LEU A 77 24.73 -4.77 8.82
N LEU A 78 23.89 -5.15 7.86
CA LEU A 78 24.14 -6.30 6.99
C LEU A 78 25.49 -6.15 6.26
N GLY A 79 25.72 -5.01 5.62
CA GLY A 79 26.95 -4.76 4.88
C GLY A 79 28.20 -4.73 5.77
N LEU A 80 28.11 -4.15 6.97
CA LEU A 80 29.20 -4.14 7.94
C LEU A 80 29.55 -5.55 8.43
N MET A 81 28.55 -6.38 8.72
CA MET A 81 28.79 -7.77 9.13
C MET A 81 29.41 -8.61 8.02
N LEU A 82 28.93 -8.46 6.78
CA LEU A 82 29.49 -9.18 5.64
C LEU A 82 30.94 -8.75 5.37
N ASN A 83 31.25 -7.45 5.42
CA ASN A 83 32.61 -6.95 5.25
C ASN A 83 33.54 -7.35 6.41
N ALA A 84 32.99 -7.58 7.60
CA ALA A 84 33.72 -8.14 8.74
C ALA A 84 33.91 -9.68 8.67
N GLY A 85 33.46 -10.33 7.60
CA GLY A 85 33.64 -11.76 7.36
C GLY A 85 32.63 -12.67 8.06
N TYR A 86 31.54 -12.14 8.61
CA TYR A 86 30.47 -12.98 9.15
C TYR A 86 29.71 -13.69 8.02
N SER A 87 29.27 -14.91 8.28
CA SER A 87 28.46 -15.68 7.32
C SER A 87 27.15 -14.96 6.97
N LEU A 88 26.70 -15.11 5.72
CA LEU A 88 25.45 -14.51 5.23
C LEU A 88 24.22 -14.84 6.10
N PRO A 89 23.99 -16.09 6.56
CA PRO A 89 22.88 -16.39 7.46
C PRO A 89 22.95 -15.65 8.80
N ALA A 90 24.15 -15.52 9.38
CA ALA A 90 24.34 -14.80 10.63
C ALA A 90 24.07 -13.30 10.46
N ALA A 91 24.53 -12.71 9.36
CA ALA A 91 24.28 -11.31 9.04
C ALA A 91 22.79 -11.03 8.80
N ILE A 92 22.08 -11.93 8.09
CA ILE A 92 20.63 -11.84 7.89
C ILE A 92 19.89 -11.93 9.24
N ALA A 93 20.22 -12.91 10.08
CA ALA A 93 19.56 -13.10 11.38
C ALA A 93 19.73 -11.88 12.29
N ALA A 94 20.95 -11.33 12.38
CA ALA A 94 21.23 -10.12 13.15
C ALA A 94 20.48 -8.89 12.60
N THR A 95 20.41 -8.77 11.27
CA THR A 95 19.69 -7.67 10.59
C THR A 95 18.19 -7.72 10.87
N LEU A 96 17.58 -8.91 10.80
CA LEU A 96 16.17 -9.11 11.15
C LEU A 96 15.89 -8.80 12.61
N LEU A 97 16.78 -9.21 13.51
CA LEU A 97 16.67 -8.93 14.93
C LEU A 97 16.77 -7.42 15.20
N LEU A 98 17.70 -6.71 14.55
CA LEU A 98 17.83 -5.26 14.68
C LEU A 98 16.55 -4.55 14.24
N GLY A 99 16.00 -4.90 13.07
CA GLY A 99 14.74 -4.31 12.60
C GLY A 99 13.57 -4.58 13.53
N LEU A 100 13.44 -5.81 14.03
CA LEU A 100 12.44 -6.18 15.03
C LEU A 100 12.58 -5.32 16.29
N CYS A 101 13.81 -5.14 16.80
CA CYS A 101 14.09 -4.33 17.99
C CYS A 101 13.77 -2.85 17.75
N ALA A 102 14.17 -2.29 16.61
CA ALA A 102 13.88 -0.90 16.25
C ALA A 102 12.36 -0.65 16.13
N GLY A 103 11.64 -1.61 15.54
CA GLY A 103 10.18 -1.60 15.51
C GLY A 103 9.57 -1.70 16.91
N LEU A 104 10.07 -2.58 17.77
CA LEU A 104 9.62 -2.71 19.15
C LEU A 104 9.84 -1.43 19.96
N VAL A 105 10.96 -0.72 19.76
CA VAL A 105 11.20 0.60 20.39
C VAL A 105 10.08 1.57 20.02
N ASN A 106 9.75 1.70 18.73
CA ASN A 106 8.62 2.53 18.30
C ASN A 106 7.30 2.05 18.93
N GLY A 107 7.08 0.74 18.95
CA GLY A 107 5.91 0.12 19.56
C GLY A 107 5.79 0.43 21.05
N ILE A 108 6.88 0.43 21.81
CA ILE A 108 6.91 0.76 23.25
C ILE A 108 6.61 2.24 23.45
N LEU A 109 7.25 3.12 22.69
CA LEU A 109 7.02 4.59 22.74
C LEU A 109 5.53 4.91 22.52
N VAL A 110 4.88 4.23 21.57
CA VAL A 110 3.50 4.51 21.18
C VAL A 110 2.47 3.76 22.03
N ALA A 111 2.67 2.47 22.25
CA ALA A 111 1.68 1.61 22.91
C ALA A 111 1.67 1.79 24.42
N TRP A 112 2.86 1.86 25.04
CA TRP A 112 3.02 1.88 26.50
C TRP A 112 3.29 3.28 27.04
N LEU A 113 4.22 4.01 26.44
CA LEU A 113 4.54 5.38 26.84
C LEU A 113 3.53 6.41 26.32
N LYS A 114 2.57 5.97 25.48
CA LYS A 114 1.44 6.76 24.96
C LYS A 114 1.87 8.03 24.22
N ILE A 115 3.08 8.03 23.65
CA ILE A 115 3.56 9.12 22.80
C ILE A 115 2.80 9.04 21.46
N PRO A 116 2.33 10.17 20.88
CA PRO A 116 1.74 10.16 19.55
C PRO A 116 2.66 9.54 18.51
N ALA A 117 2.16 8.61 17.70
CA ALA A 117 2.98 7.79 16.80
C ALA A 117 3.86 8.58 15.83
N ILE A 118 3.31 9.65 15.24
CA ILE A 118 4.06 10.52 14.33
C ILE A 118 5.24 11.19 15.06
N VAL A 119 5.03 11.67 16.28
CA VAL A 119 6.08 12.34 17.07
C VAL A 119 7.18 11.36 17.46
N ALA A 120 6.79 10.18 17.97
CA ALA A 120 7.75 9.13 18.33
C ALA A 120 8.59 8.71 17.12
N THR A 121 7.94 8.45 15.98
CA THR A 121 8.60 7.90 14.79
C THR A 121 9.37 8.95 13.98
N LEU A 122 9.03 10.23 14.07
CA LEU A 122 9.89 11.30 13.57
C LEU A 122 11.16 11.44 14.41
N GLY A 123 11.05 11.29 15.74
CA GLY A 123 12.21 11.25 16.63
C GLY A 123 13.13 10.07 16.34
N THR A 124 12.57 8.86 16.20
CA THR A 124 13.37 7.68 15.89
C THR A 124 13.87 7.65 14.44
N LEU A 125 13.20 8.30 13.50
CA LEU A 125 13.72 8.50 12.14
C LEU A 125 15.09 9.18 12.16
N GLY A 126 15.21 10.29 12.91
CA GLY A 126 16.48 10.99 13.07
C GLY A 126 17.52 10.14 13.80
N LEU A 127 17.10 9.42 14.85
CA LEU A 127 17.99 8.54 15.62
C LEU A 127 18.57 7.40 14.78
N TYR A 128 17.73 6.61 14.10
CA TYR A 128 18.18 5.47 13.29
C TYR A 128 19.00 5.93 12.08
N ARG A 129 18.63 7.06 11.47
CA ARG A 129 19.44 7.69 10.43
C ARG A 129 20.80 8.15 10.96
N GLY A 130 20.83 8.74 12.15
CA GLY A 130 22.06 9.15 12.81
C GLY A 130 22.97 7.95 13.11
N ILE A 131 22.42 6.87 13.68
CA ILE A 131 23.14 5.62 13.95
C ILE A 131 23.77 5.07 12.66
N MET A 132 22.98 5.00 11.58
CA MET A 132 23.46 4.58 10.25
C MET A 132 24.66 5.41 9.78
N LEU A 133 24.61 6.75 9.93
CA LEU A 133 25.70 7.65 9.53
C LEU A 133 26.92 7.53 10.45
N LEU A 134 26.71 7.35 11.75
CA LEU A 134 27.79 7.19 12.74
C LEU A 134 28.55 5.88 12.53
N TRP A 135 27.86 4.77 12.23
CA TRP A 135 28.49 3.49 11.94
C TRP A 135 29.31 3.50 10.64
N THR A 136 28.87 4.28 9.65
CA THR A 136 29.53 4.37 8.34
C THR A 136 30.58 5.47 8.25
N GLY A 137 30.63 6.39 9.23
CA GLY A 137 31.38 7.64 9.10
C GLY A 137 30.96 8.47 7.89
N GLY A 138 29.71 8.32 7.43
CA GLY A 138 29.15 8.97 6.24
C GLY A 138 29.57 8.37 4.90
N LYS A 139 30.40 7.32 4.89
CA LYS A 139 30.86 6.63 3.67
C LYS A 139 29.81 5.65 3.15
N TRP A 140 29.94 5.27 1.88
CA TRP A 140 29.16 4.20 1.30
C TRP A 140 29.74 2.84 1.74
N ILE A 141 28.87 1.84 1.91
CA ILE A 141 29.31 0.47 2.10
C ILE A 141 29.35 -0.20 0.73
N GLU A 142 30.55 -0.65 0.35
CA GLU A 142 30.86 -1.31 -0.91
C GLU A 142 31.51 -2.67 -0.64
N GLY A 143 31.78 -3.44 -1.69
CA GLY A 143 32.45 -4.74 -1.59
C GLY A 143 31.57 -5.85 -1.02
N LEU A 144 30.25 -5.76 -1.20
CA LEU A 144 29.33 -6.78 -0.71
C LEU A 144 29.57 -8.11 -1.44
N PRO A 145 29.52 -9.24 -0.71
CA PRO A 145 29.78 -10.56 -1.28
C PRO A 145 28.76 -10.93 -2.38
N PRO A 146 29.20 -11.62 -3.45
CA PRO A 146 28.32 -12.01 -4.56
C PRO A 146 27.19 -12.95 -4.11
N GLU A 147 27.39 -13.72 -3.04
CA GLU A 147 26.36 -14.59 -2.45
C GLU A 147 25.12 -13.80 -2.01
N LEU A 148 25.27 -12.52 -1.65
CA LEU A 148 24.13 -11.67 -1.34
C LEU A 148 23.27 -11.45 -2.59
N LYS A 149 23.89 -11.17 -3.73
CA LYS A 149 23.20 -10.91 -5.02
C LYS A 149 22.36 -12.11 -5.48
N ASN A 150 22.84 -13.33 -5.21
CA ASN A 150 22.13 -14.57 -5.53
C ASN A 150 20.72 -14.63 -4.90
N LEU A 151 20.46 -13.89 -3.81
CA LEU A 151 19.13 -13.83 -3.20
C LEU A 151 18.11 -13.05 -4.06
N SER A 152 18.60 -12.10 -4.87
CA SER A 152 17.78 -11.30 -5.79
C SER A 152 17.80 -11.84 -7.23
N GLU A 153 18.69 -12.79 -7.55
CA GLU A 153 18.74 -13.39 -8.88
C GLU A 153 17.55 -14.37 -9.08
N PRO A 154 16.89 -14.37 -10.26
CA PRO A 154 15.79 -15.28 -10.53
C PRO A 154 16.23 -16.74 -10.57
N VAL A 155 15.64 -17.60 -9.75
CA VAL A 155 15.87 -19.06 -9.76
C VAL A 155 14.81 -19.79 -10.58
N ILE A 156 13.60 -19.24 -10.61
CA ILE A 156 12.48 -19.64 -11.48
C ILE A 156 12.28 -18.50 -12.49
N PRO A 157 11.79 -18.74 -13.72
CA PRO A 157 11.55 -17.66 -14.68
C PRO A 157 10.79 -16.48 -14.06
N GLY A 158 11.52 -15.39 -13.81
CA GLY A 158 10.99 -14.15 -13.24
C GLY A 158 10.76 -14.10 -11.72
N LEU A 159 11.17 -15.11 -10.94
CA LEU A 159 11.02 -15.11 -9.48
C LEU A 159 12.35 -15.42 -8.76
N SER A 160 12.79 -14.45 -7.95
CA SER A 160 13.93 -14.60 -7.04
C SER A 160 13.53 -15.30 -5.75
N PRO A 161 14.47 -15.92 -5.00
CA PRO A 161 14.21 -16.50 -3.68
C PRO A 161 13.53 -15.50 -2.73
N ILE A 162 13.99 -14.25 -2.72
CA ILE A 162 13.37 -13.14 -1.97
C ILE A 162 11.92 -12.90 -2.45
N GLY A 163 11.68 -12.90 -3.76
CA GLY A 163 10.35 -12.71 -4.33
C GLY A 163 9.35 -13.76 -3.87
N ILE A 164 9.79 -15.02 -3.77
CA ILE A 164 8.98 -16.13 -3.25
C ILE A 164 8.63 -15.88 -1.78
N VAL A 165 9.61 -15.50 -0.95
CA VAL A 165 9.38 -15.17 0.47
C VAL A 165 8.36 -14.03 0.61
N ILE A 166 8.45 -12.98 -0.22
CA ILE A 166 7.51 -11.85 -0.20
C ILE A 166 6.08 -12.30 -0.52
N ILE A 167 5.90 -13.17 -1.53
CA ILE A 167 4.57 -13.72 -1.85
C ILE A 167 4.01 -14.51 -0.67
N PHE A 168 4.82 -15.37 -0.04
CA PHE A 168 4.38 -16.12 1.14
C PHE A 168 4.05 -15.21 2.32
N LEU A 169 4.83 -14.16 2.57
CA LEU A 169 4.54 -13.16 3.60
C LEU A 169 3.25 -12.41 3.31
N ALA A 170 3.03 -11.96 2.07
CA ALA A 170 1.82 -11.27 1.67
C ALA A 170 0.58 -12.14 1.87
N LEU A 171 0.63 -13.40 1.41
CA LEU A 171 -0.45 -14.37 1.61
C LEU A 171 -0.65 -14.71 3.09
N GLY A 172 0.43 -14.87 3.86
CA GLY A 172 0.40 -15.16 5.29
C GLY A 172 -0.24 -14.04 6.09
N PHE A 173 0.13 -12.78 5.86
CA PHE A 173 -0.49 -11.63 6.52
C PHE A 173 -1.93 -11.39 6.05
N ALA A 174 -2.23 -11.60 4.77
CA ALA A 174 -3.60 -11.53 4.26
C ALA A 174 -4.49 -12.57 4.94
N TRP A 175 -4.02 -13.82 5.06
CA TRP A 175 -4.72 -14.88 5.77
C TRP A 175 -4.87 -14.57 7.26
N LEU A 176 -3.80 -14.11 7.92
CA LEU A 176 -3.80 -13.71 9.33
C LEU A 176 -4.90 -12.67 9.59
N LEU A 177 -4.94 -11.60 8.80
CA LEU A 177 -5.91 -10.52 8.96
C LEU A 177 -7.34 -10.95 8.62
N ALA A 178 -7.52 -11.79 7.59
CA ALA A 178 -8.85 -12.18 7.11
C ALA A 178 -9.50 -13.31 7.93
N LYS A 179 -8.71 -14.24 8.50
CA LYS A 179 -9.22 -15.50 9.05
C LYS A 179 -8.95 -15.70 10.54
N THR A 180 -8.04 -14.95 11.17
CA THR A 180 -7.66 -15.20 12.57
C THR A 180 -8.25 -14.21 13.57
N GLN A 181 -8.25 -14.57 14.86
CA GLN A 181 -8.62 -13.67 15.95
C GLN A 181 -7.66 -12.50 16.08
N THR A 182 -6.36 -12.74 15.88
CA THR A 182 -5.34 -11.69 15.85
C THR A 182 -5.70 -10.64 14.80
N GLY A 183 -6.09 -11.07 13.59
CA GLY A 183 -6.57 -10.18 12.54
C GLY A 183 -7.73 -9.28 12.98
N ARG A 184 -8.77 -9.87 13.59
CA ARG A 184 -9.91 -9.11 14.13
C ARG A 184 -9.48 -8.09 15.19
N ASN A 185 -8.50 -8.43 16.02
CA ASN A 185 -7.98 -7.52 17.04
C ASN A 185 -7.28 -6.30 16.42
N PHE A 186 -6.57 -6.45 15.29
CA PHE A 186 -5.99 -5.31 14.55
C PHE A 186 -7.08 -4.35 14.07
N TYR A 187 -8.11 -4.86 13.40
CA TYR A 187 -9.22 -4.04 12.91
C TYR A 187 -10.01 -3.38 14.06
N ALA A 188 -10.33 -4.13 15.11
CA ALA A 188 -11.04 -3.59 16.28
C ALA A 188 -10.24 -2.48 16.98
N THR A 189 -8.93 -2.68 17.16
CA THR A 189 -8.04 -1.69 17.79
C THR A 189 -7.99 -0.38 17.01
N GLY A 190 -7.99 -0.44 15.67
CA GLY A 190 -7.97 0.75 14.82
C GLY A 190 -9.30 1.47 14.69
N ASP A 191 -10.41 0.73 14.68
CA ASP A 191 -11.76 1.30 14.54
C ASP A 191 -12.15 2.08 15.81
N ASN A 192 -12.08 1.42 16.97
CA ASN A 192 -12.32 2.07 18.26
C ASN A 192 -11.44 1.46 19.35
N LEU A 193 -10.37 2.19 19.70
CA LEU A 193 -9.41 1.78 20.74
C LEU A 193 -10.09 1.51 22.10
N GLN A 194 -11.04 2.35 22.50
CA GLN A 194 -11.72 2.24 23.80
C GLN A 194 -12.71 1.08 23.79
N GLY A 195 -13.47 0.92 22.70
CA GLY A 195 -14.39 -0.21 22.51
C GLY A 195 -13.66 -1.54 22.46
N ALA A 196 -12.52 -1.62 21.76
CA ALA A 196 -11.71 -2.84 21.71
C ALA A 196 -11.22 -3.27 23.11
N ARG A 197 -10.80 -2.32 23.95
CA ARG A 197 -10.41 -2.61 25.34
C ARG A 197 -11.57 -3.13 26.18
N GLN A 198 -12.77 -2.56 26.02
CA GLN A 198 -13.98 -3.04 26.72
C GLN A 198 -14.36 -4.46 26.31
N LEU A 199 -14.03 -4.86 25.07
CA LEU A 199 -14.18 -6.23 24.57
C LEU A 199 -13.03 -7.18 24.96
N GLY A 200 -12.12 -6.75 25.84
CA GLY A 200 -11.00 -7.56 26.34
C GLY A 200 -9.80 -7.68 25.39
N VAL A 201 -9.75 -6.89 24.30
CA VAL A 201 -8.60 -6.88 23.40
C VAL A 201 -7.43 -6.16 24.07
N ARG A 202 -6.27 -6.82 24.11
CA ARG A 202 -5.00 -6.23 24.58
C ARG A 202 -4.43 -5.28 23.51
N THR A 203 -5.02 -4.10 23.40
CA THR A 203 -4.71 -3.11 22.35
C THR A 203 -3.23 -2.68 22.31
N GLU A 204 -2.56 -2.69 23.46
CA GLU A 204 -1.15 -2.40 23.63
C GLU A 204 -0.29 -3.45 22.93
N SER A 205 -0.58 -4.73 23.15
CA SER A 205 0.11 -5.84 22.50
C SER A 205 -0.11 -5.86 21.00
N VAL A 206 -1.33 -5.50 20.53
CA VAL A 206 -1.64 -5.39 19.10
C VAL A 206 -0.81 -4.28 18.44
N ARG A 207 -0.74 -3.10 19.06
CA ARG A 207 0.09 -1.99 18.58
C ARG A 207 1.58 -2.34 18.61
N LEU A 208 2.07 -2.96 19.68
CA LEU A 208 3.46 -3.44 19.76
C LEU A 208 3.79 -4.41 18.61
N ALA A 209 2.93 -5.40 18.38
CA ALA A 209 3.10 -6.34 17.28
C ALA A 209 3.11 -5.63 15.91
N ALA A 210 2.24 -4.63 15.71
CA ALA A 210 2.19 -3.86 14.47
C ALA A 210 3.54 -3.20 14.15
N PHE A 211 4.12 -2.48 15.12
CA PHE A 211 5.42 -1.83 14.93
C PHE A 211 6.58 -2.82 14.85
N ALA A 212 6.54 -3.92 15.60
CA ALA A 212 7.54 -4.99 15.54
C ALA A 212 7.61 -5.63 14.15
N PHE A 213 6.45 -6.02 13.58
CA PHE A 213 6.39 -6.55 12.22
C PHE A 213 6.75 -5.50 11.17
N ASN A 214 6.40 -4.22 11.38
CA ASN A 214 6.85 -3.14 10.49
C ASN A 214 8.38 -3.02 10.45
N GLY A 215 9.04 -3.06 11.61
CA GLY A 215 10.50 -3.04 11.71
C GLY A 215 11.16 -4.29 11.09
N MET A 216 10.55 -5.46 11.25
CA MET A 216 11.01 -6.70 10.59
C MET A 216 10.86 -6.63 9.06
N MET A 217 9.75 -6.10 8.54
CA MET A 217 9.59 -5.87 7.10
C MET A 217 10.59 -4.84 6.56
N ALA A 218 10.92 -3.81 7.35
CA ALA A 218 11.96 -2.83 7.01
C ALA A 218 13.36 -3.47 6.98
N ALA A 219 13.69 -4.38 7.91
CA ALA A 219 14.93 -5.15 7.85
C ALA A 219 15.00 -6.03 6.60
N LEU A 220 13.92 -6.75 6.27
CA LEU A 220 13.85 -7.50 5.02
C LEU A 220 14.05 -6.59 3.82
N ALA A 221 13.40 -5.43 3.78
CA ALA A 221 13.56 -4.45 2.71
C ALA A 221 15.01 -3.96 2.59
N GLY A 222 15.72 -3.80 3.72
CA GLY A 222 17.14 -3.44 3.75
C GLY A 222 18.04 -4.53 3.17
N ILE A 223 17.73 -5.80 3.44
CA ILE A 223 18.42 -6.95 2.83
C ILE A 223 18.16 -6.98 1.32
N VAL A 224 16.91 -6.78 0.87
CA VAL A 224 16.58 -6.71 -0.55
C VAL A 224 17.31 -5.55 -1.22
N PHE A 225 17.32 -4.37 -0.58
CA PHE A 225 18.00 -3.18 -1.08
C PHE A 225 19.49 -3.45 -1.33
N ALA A 226 20.20 -3.99 -0.32
CA ALA A 226 21.62 -4.32 -0.45
C ALA A 226 21.88 -5.40 -1.51
N SER A 227 21.00 -6.40 -1.60
CA SER A 227 21.08 -7.49 -2.58
C SER A 227 20.87 -7.06 -4.02
N GLN A 228 19.95 -6.11 -4.27
CA GLN A 228 19.67 -5.62 -5.63
C GLN A 228 20.70 -4.60 -6.13
N ILE A 229 21.18 -3.73 -5.25
CA ILE A 229 22.03 -2.59 -5.62
C ILE A 229 23.52 -2.95 -5.56
N GLY A 230 23.93 -3.85 -4.65
CA GLY A 230 25.33 -4.27 -4.48
C GLY A 230 26.20 -3.28 -3.69
N PHE A 231 25.65 -2.14 -3.28
CA PHE A 231 26.28 -1.17 -2.37
C PHE A 231 25.20 -0.43 -1.58
N ILE A 232 25.61 0.30 -0.54
CA ILE A 232 24.69 0.95 0.40
C ILE A 232 25.11 2.42 0.56
N PRO A 233 24.37 3.37 -0.06
CA PRO A 233 24.66 4.78 0.08
C PRO A 233 24.22 5.30 1.46
N ASN A 234 24.77 6.43 1.87
CA ASN A 234 24.44 7.10 3.13
C ASN A 234 22.99 7.64 3.21
N GLN A 235 22.27 7.66 2.09
CA GLN A 235 20.85 8.02 2.00
C GLN A 235 19.92 6.81 1.79
N ALA A 236 20.41 5.58 1.98
CA ALA A 236 19.59 4.38 1.82
C ALA A 236 18.29 4.46 2.65
N GLY A 237 17.17 4.13 2.02
CA GLY A 237 15.85 4.16 2.63
C GLY A 237 15.17 5.53 2.73
N THR A 238 15.81 6.63 2.29
CA THR A 238 15.18 7.97 2.31
C THR A 238 13.94 8.04 1.43
N GLY A 239 12.84 8.58 1.97
CA GLY A 239 11.61 8.81 1.21
C GLY A 239 10.77 7.55 0.97
N LEU A 240 11.31 6.36 1.27
CA LEU A 240 10.57 5.11 1.16
C LEU A 240 9.40 5.05 2.15
N GLU A 241 9.52 5.73 3.29
CA GLU A 241 8.45 5.87 4.27
C GLU A 241 7.18 6.51 3.68
N MET A 242 7.34 7.59 2.92
CA MET A 242 6.21 8.29 2.30
C MET A 242 5.64 7.47 1.14
N LYS A 243 6.51 6.83 0.34
CA LYS A 243 6.06 5.94 -0.74
C LYS A 243 5.28 4.74 -0.19
N ALA A 244 5.71 4.15 0.93
CA ALA A 244 5.01 3.02 1.55
C ALA A 244 3.62 3.40 2.08
N ILE A 245 3.50 4.56 2.73
CA ILE A 245 2.20 5.08 3.18
C ILE A 245 1.31 5.38 1.98
N ALA A 246 1.83 6.02 0.93
CA ALA A 246 1.09 6.31 -0.29
C ALA A 246 0.59 5.03 -0.98
N ALA A 247 1.43 4.00 -1.06
CA ALA A 247 1.07 2.67 -1.55
C ALA A 247 -0.09 2.06 -0.73
N CYS A 248 -0.03 2.14 0.60
CA CYS A 248 -1.10 1.65 1.47
C CYS A 248 -2.42 2.40 1.24
N VAL A 249 -2.38 3.73 1.17
CA VAL A 249 -3.57 4.57 0.95
C VAL A 249 -4.19 4.30 -0.43
N LEU A 250 -3.35 4.23 -1.47
CA LEU A 250 -3.77 3.87 -2.82
C LEU A 250 -4.38 2.46 -2.87
N GLY A 251 -3.76 1.53 -2.15
CA GLY A 251 -4.25 0.17 -1.91
C GLY A 251 -5.54 0.09 -1.09
N GLY A 252 -6.00 1.22 -0.55
CA GLY A 252 -7.23 1.32 0.21
C GLY A 252 -7.10 0.93 1.69
N VAL A 253 -5.93 1.08 2.29
CA VAL A 253 -5.77 1.06 3.74
C VAL A 253 -6.13 2.45 4.30
N SER A 254 -6.97 2.48 5.34
CA SER A 254 -7.43 3.73 5.95
C SER A 254 -6.37 4.34 6.85
N LEU A 255 -6.10 5.65 6.69
CA LEU A 255 -5.31 6.45 7.63
C LEU A 255 -5.99 6.57 9.02
N LEU A 256 -7.31 6.41 9.07
CA LEU A 256 -8.08 6.45 10.32
C LEU A 256 -8.06 5.11 11.07
N GLY A 257 -7.41 4.07 10.50
CA GLY A 257 -7.39 2.72 11.05
C GLY A 257 -8.67 1.94 10.79
N GLY A 258 -8.68 0.68 11.27
CA GLY A 258 -9.87 -0.18 11.30
C GLY A 258 -10.37 -0.72 9.97
N SER A 259 -9.77 -0.34 8.83
CA SER A 259 -10.12 -0.89 7.51
C SER A 259 -8.95 -0.86 6.53
N GLY A 260 -8.88 -1.88 5.67
CA GLY A 260 -7.84 -2.05 4.67
C GLY A 260 -7.50 -3.52 4.43
N SER A 261 -6.70 -3.80 3.40
CA SER A 261 -6.16 -5.14 3.13
C SER A 261 -4.68 -5.06 2.79
N ILE A 262 -3.94 -6.12 3.14
CA ILE A 262 -2.51 -6.27 2.83
C ILE A 262 -2.32 -6.46 1.32
N ILE A 263 -3.20 -7.22 0.68
CA ILE A 263 -3.18 -7.40 -0.78
C ILE A 263 -3.35 -6.05 -1.47
N GLY A 264 -4.27 -5.21 -1.00
CA GLY A 264 -4.42 -3.85 -1.49
C GLY A 264 -3.13 -3.03 -1.37
N ALA A 265 -2.48 -3.06 -0.21
CA ALA A 265 -1.21 -2.36 0.01
C ALA A 265 -0.08 -2.84 -0.92
N VAL A 266 0.04 -4.16 -1.12
CA VAL A 266 1.01 -4.77 -2.05
C VAL A 266 0.74 -4.36 -3.50
N LEU A 267 -0.53 -4.36 -3.93
CA LEU A 267 -0.92 -3.88 -5.25
C LEU A 267 -0.65 -2.38 -5.42
N GLY A 268 -0.88 -1.58 -4.38
CA GLY A 268 -0.53 -0.16 -4.38
C GLY A 268 0.98 0.08 -4.52
N ALA A 269 1.81 -0.72 -3.85
CA ALA A 269 3.25 -0.67 -3.98
C ALA A 269 3.72 -1.05 -5.39
N TYR A 270 3.12 -2.10 -5.94
CA TYR A 270 3.38 -2.51 -7.32
C TYR A 270 3.00 -1.42 -8.32
N PHE A 271 1.83 -0.79 -8.16
CA PHE A 271 1.39 0.33 -9.00
C PHE A 271 2.37 1.51 -8.97
N LEU A 272 2.82 1.93 -7.78
CA LEU A 272 3.77 3.04 -7.68
C LEU A 272 5.12 2.69 -8.33
N THR A 273 5.60 1.47 -8.15
CA THR A 273 6.84 1.01 -8.80
C THR A 273 6.70 0.90 -10.32
N GLN A 274 5.51 0.53 -10.78
CA GLN A 274 5.21 0.48 -12.20
C GLN A 274 5.30 1.87 -12.84
N ILE A 275 4.89 2.94 -12.14
CA ILE A 275 5.09 4.31 -12.64
C ILE A 275 6.57 4.56 -12.90
N ASP A 276 7.43 4.25 -11.93
CA ASP A 276 8.89 4.42 -12.08
C ASP A 276 9.42 3.61 -13.27
N SER A 277 8.94 2.38 -13.45
CA SER A 277 9.33 1.52 -14.58
C SER A 277 8.90 2.08 -15.94
N VAL A 278 7.73 2.71 -16.03
CA VAL A 278 7.26 3.39 -17.24
C VAL A 278 8.09 4.62 -17.55
N LEU A 279 8.47 5.41 -16.54
CA LEU A 279 9.31 6.60 -16.74
C LEU A 279 10.70 6.22 -17.26
N VAL A 280 11.26 5.12 -16.77
CA VAL A 280 12.51 4.55 -17.28
C VAL A 280 12.37 4.11 -18.74
N LEU A 281 11.28 3.45 -19.11
CA LEU A 281 11.01 3.07 -20.50
C LEU A 281 10.94 4.29 -21.43
N LEU A 282 10.27 5.36 -20.98
CA LEU A 282 10.16 6.62 -21.71
C LEU A 282 11.47 7.43 -21.72
N ARG A 283 12.54 6.92 -21.10
CA ARG A 283 13.85 7.58 -20.96
C ARG A 283 13.75 8.97 -20.33
N ILE A 284 12.79 9.15 -19.43
CA ILE A 284 12.63 10.40 -18.67
C ILE A 284 13.73 10.43 -17.59
N PRO A 285 14.42 11.56 -17.39
CA PRO A 285 15.45 11.66 -16.36
C PRO A 285 14.91 11.41 -14.94
N ALA A 286 15.68 10.70 -14.11
CA ALA A 286 15.23 10.20 -12.81
C ALA A 286 14.76 11.27 -11.80
N TRP A 287 15.22 12.51 -11.93
CA TRP A 287 14.78 13.61 -11.05
C TRP A 287 13.32 14.03 -11.29
N TRP A 288 12.69 13.58 -12.37
CA TRP A 288 11.24 13.74 -12.61
C TRP A 288 10.38 12.70 -11.91
N ASN A 289 10.97 11.60 -11.41
CA ASN A 289 10.23 10.45 -10.93
C ASN A 289 9.24 10.82 -9.82
N ASP A 290 9.69 11.52 -8.78
CA ASP A 290 8.83 11.88 -7.65
C ASP A 290 7.76 12.92 -8.04
N PHE A 291 8.07 13.84 -8.97
CA PHE A 291 7.09 14.80 -9.47
C PHE A 291 5.95 14.12 -10.24
N ILE A 292 6.30 13.25 -11.20
CA ILE A 292 5.31 12.55 -12.02
C ILE A 292 4.55 11.52 -11.18
N ALA A 293 5.23 10.75 -10.33
CA ALA A 293 4.59 9.80 -9.43
C ALA A 293 3.60 10.51 -8.49
N GLY A 294 3.96 11.68 -7.95
CA GLY A 294 3.08 12.51 -7.13
C GLY A 294 1.85 13.01 -7.91
N LEU A 295 2.05 13.50 -9.13
CA LEU A 295 0.96 13.99 -9.99
C LEU A 295 -0.02 12.87 -10.38
N VAL A 296 0.51 11.70 -10.76
CA VAL A 296 -0.29 10.51 -11.08
C VAL A 296 -1.05 10.02 -9.86
N LEU A 297 -0.40 9.91 -8.70
CA LEU A 297 -1.04 9.52 -7.44
C LEU A 297 -2.20 10.46 -7.08
N LEU A 298 -1.96 11.78 -7.11
CA LEU A 298 -3.01 12.78 -6.86
C LEU A 298 -4.17 12.62 -7.85
N GLY A 299 -3.87 12.46 -9.15
CA GLY A 299 -4.88 12.24 -10.18
C GLY A 299 -5.74 11.02 -9.90
N VAL A 300 -5.12 9.88 -9.59
CA VAL A 300 -5.80 8.61 -9.29
C VAL A 300 -6.65 8.73 -8.02
N LEU A 301 -6.10 9.30 -6.95
CA LEU A 301 -6.84 9.46 -5.67
C LEU A 301 -8.01 10.43 -5.79
N VAL A 302 -7.85 11.53 -6.52
CA VAL A 302 -8.94 12.49 -6.76
C VAL A 302 -10.02 11.85 -7.62
N PHE A 303 -9.63 11.12 -8.67
CA PHE A 303 -10.58 10.41 -9.52
C PHE A 303 -11.35 9.34 -8.73
N ASP A 304 -10.65 8.48 -7.98
CA ASP A 304 -11.26 7.47 -7.12
C ASP A 304 -12.20 8.10 -6.08
N GLY A 305 -11.75 9.16 -5.39
CA GLY A 305 -12.58 9.89 -4.41
C GLY A 305 -13.84 10.50 -5.03
N ARG A 306 -13.73 11.15 -6.19
CA ARG A 306 -14.85 11.75 -6.92
C ARG A 306 -15.82 10.68 -7.44
N LEU A 307 -15.31 9.61 -8.02
CA LEU A 307 -16.10 8.48 -8.51
C LEU A 307 -16.89 7.84 -7.36
N ARG A 308 -16.27 7.63 -6.20
CA ARG A 308 -16.94 7.12 -4.99
C ARG A 308 -18.06 8.05 -4.53
N MET A 309 -17.81 9.36 -4.46
CA MET A 309 -18.84 10.34 -4.06
C MET A 309 -20.02 10.36 -5.04
N ALA A 310 -19.76 10.34 -6.35
CA ALA A 310 -20.79 10.33 -7.38
C ALA A 310 -21.67 9.06 -7.28
N LEU A 311 -21.05 7.90 -7.13
CA LEU A 311 -21.75 6.62 -7.00
C LEU A 311 -22.51 6.51 -5.67
N ALA A 312 -21.96 6.99 -4.55
CA ALA A 312 -22.65 7.02 -3.26
C ALA A 312 -23.91 7.90 -3.30
N ARG A 313 -23.85 9.04 -4.00
CA ARG A 313 -25.03 9.88 -4.27
C ARG A 313 -26.08 9.12 -5.08
N ASN A 314 -25.69 8.36 -6.10
CA ASN A 314 -26.62 7.55 -6.91
C ASN A 314 -27.29 6.43 -6.09
N ILE A 315 -26.55 5.73 -5.22
CA ILE A 315 -27.12 4.70 -4.34
C ILE A 315 -28.10 5.33 -3.34
N ARG A 316 -27.77 6.48 -2.75
CA ARG A 316 -28.68 7.23 -1.88
C ARG A 316 -29.95 7.62 -2.65
N LYS A 317 -29.83 8.21 -3.85
CA LYS A 317 -30.97 8.55 -4.70
C LYS A 317 -31.86 7.34 -5.00
N GLN A 318 -31.29 6.18 -5.31
CA GLN A 318 -32.05 4.94 -5.55
C GLN A 318 -32.77 4.43 -4.28
N LYS A 319 -32.15 4.53 -3.10
CA LYS A 319 -32.79 4.19 -1.83
C LYS A 319 -33.97 5.11 -1.53
N TYR A 320 -33.78 6.43 -1.69
CA TYR A 320 -34.85 7.41 -1.43
C TYR A 320 -35.95 7.41 -2.50
N ALA A 321 -35.65 7.04 -3.75
CA ALA A 321 -36.64 6.89 -4.82
C ALA A 321 -37.71 5.83 -4.50
N ARG A 322 -37.40 4.84 -3.66
CA ARG A 322 -38.41 3.86 -3.16
C ARG A 322 -39.38 4.46 -2.14
N PHE A 323 -39.01 5.56 -1.51
CA PHE A 323 -39.84 6.33 -0.58
C PHE A 323 -40.40 7.61 -1.22
N SER A 324 -40.07 7.84 -2.49
CA SER A 324 -40.69 8.75 -3.45
C SER A 324 -42.21 8.58 -3.51
N PRO A 325 -43.11 9.53 -3.11
CA PRO A 325 -44.51 9.42 -3.50
C PRO A 325 -44.60 9.30 -5.03
N LYS A 326 -45.37 8.33 -5.55
CA LYS A 326 -45.64 8.27 -7.00
C LYS A 326 -46.18 9.64 -7.43
N PRO A 327 -45.71 10.21 -8.55
CA PRO A 327 -46.31 11.43 -9.07
C PRO A 327 -47.82 11.21 -9.21
N PRO A 328 -48.66 12.19 -8.84
CA PRO A 328 -50.10 12.04 -8.94
C PRO A 328 -50.43 11.65 -10.38
N VAL A 329 -51.20 10.57 -10.54
CA VAL A 329 -51.72 10.14 -11.84
C VAL A 329 -52.49 11.34 -12.40
N SER A 330 -51.96 11.94 -13.46
CA SER A 330 -52.61 13.03 -14.17
C SER A 330 -54.02 12.58 -14.56
N LYS A 331 -55.04 13.14 -13.90
CA LYS A 331 -56.46 12.91 -14.20
C LYS A 331 -56.88 13.46 -15.56
N ASN A 332 -55.98 14.09 -16.33
CA ASN A 332 -56.30 14.73 -17.60
C ASN A 332 -56.22 13.80 -18.82
N ALA A 333 -56.15 12.48 -18.62
CA ALA A 333 -56.15 11.51 -19.72
C ALA A 333 -57.48 10.76 -19.91
N ILE A 334 -58.57 11.20 -19.26
CA ILE A 334 -59.91 10.61 -19.47
C ILE A 334 -60.96 11.73 -19.48
N SER A 335 -60.87 12.65 -20.44
CA SER A 335 -62.06 13.33 -20.94
C SER A 335 -62.47 12.60 -22.22
N PRO A 336 -63.67 11.98 -22.29
CA PRO A 336 -64.21 11.48 -23.55
C PRO A 336 -64.18 12.61 -24.60
N PRO A 337 -63.92 12.33 -25.89
CA PRO A 337 -63.95 13.36 -26.91
C PRO A 337 -65.31 14.06 -26.88
N GLU A 338 -65.27 15.38 -26.63
CA GLU A 338 -66.43 16.26 -26.71
C GLU A 338 -66.94 16.23 -28.16
N ILE A 339 -68.09 15.58 -28.38
CA ILE A 339 -68.82 15.67 -29.65
C ILE A 339 -69.31 17.12 -29.76
N THR A 340 -68.57 17.94 -30.50
CA THR A 340 -68.98 19.31 -30.76
C THR A 340 -70.30 19.33 -31.55
N ALA A 341 -71.18 20.28 -31.23
CA ALA A 341 -72.51 20.44 -31.85
C ALA A 341 -72.47 20.68 -33.38
N HIS A 342 -71.28 20.78 -33.97
CA HIS A 342 -71.07 20.85 -35.41
C HIS A 342 -71.27 19.50 -36.12
N ASP A 343 -71.15 18.37 -35.41
CA ASP A 343 -71.30 17.02 -35.99
C ASP A 343 -72.75 16.50 -36.01
N LYS A 344 -73.69 17.17 -35.32
CA LYS A 344 -75.12 16.81 -35.37
C LYS A 344 -75.87 17.35 -36.60
N LYS A 345 -75.29 18.30 -37.35
CA LYS A 345 -75.92 18.89 -38.55
C LYS A 345 -75.53 18.26 -39.89
N ARG A 346 -74.72 17.20 -39.90
CA ARG A 346 -74.33 16.46 -41.12
C ARG A 346 -74.97 15.07 -41.26
N ARG A 347 -75.93 14.70 -40.42
CA ARG A 347 -76.67 13.42 -40.52
C ARG A 347 -78.16 13.56 -40.82
N VAL A 348 -78.62 14.75 -41.19
CA VAL A 348 -79.98 14.95 -41.74
C VAL A 348 -79.88 15.94 -42.91
N ALA A 349 -79.26 15.48 -43.99
CA ALA A 349 -79.40 15.95 -45.37
C ALA A 349 -78.76 14.89 -46.27
#